data_AF-A0A7H0K0Z9-F1
#
_entry.id   AF-A0A7H0K0Z9-F1
#
_cell.length_a   1.000
_cell.length_b   1.000
_cell.length_c   1.000
_cell.angle_alpha   90.00
_cell.angle_beta   90.00
_cell.angle_gamma   90.00
#
_symmetry.space_group_name_H-M   'P 1'
#
loop_
_entity.id
_entity.type
_entity.pdbx_description
1 polymer ?
#
loop_
_entity_poly.entity_id
_entity_poly.type
_entity_poly.pdbx_seq_one_letter_code
_entity_poly.pdbx_strand_id
1 'polypeptide(L)' 'MCEQFGVTQSMGAIGTSADNSLAESFNASLKREVLQDEPVFPSQLVCRRDVFRWCTRYNTKRLHSWSGYRSPNAFEAA' A
#
# COMPACT_ATOMS: atom_id res chain seq x y z
N MET A 1 5.87 -15.29 -16.42
CA MET A 1 6.48 -13.98 -16.09
C MET A 1 7.41 -14.06 -14.87
N CYS A 2 6.96 -14.53 -13.70
CA CYS A 2 7.86 -14.66 -12.52
C CYS A 2 9.06 -15.59 -12.77
N GLU A 3 8.82 -16.77 -13.34
CA GLU A 3 9.88 -17.72 -13.73
C GLU A 3 10.86 -17.13 -14.77
N GLN A 4 10.36 -16.34 -15.73
CA GLN A 4 11.19 -15.67 -16.74
C GLN A 4 12.11 -14.60 -16.15
N PHE A 5 11.75 -14.01 -15.00
CA PHE A 5 12.57 -13.02 -14.30
C PHE A 5 13.31 -13.61 -13.09
N GLY A 6 13.27 -14.93 -12.90
CA GLY A 6 13.90 -15.59 -11.74
C GLY A 6 13.30 -15.19 -10.39
N VAL A 7 12.04 -14.72 -10.38
CA VAL A 7 11.36 -14.28 -9.16
C VAL A 7 10.70 -15.49 -8.49
N THR A 8 11.17 -15.83 -7.29
CA THR A 8 10.52 -16.83 -6.45
C THR A 8 9.21 -16.28 -5.91
N GLN A 9 8.09 -16.92 -6.25
CA GLN A 9 6.78 -16.56 -5.73
C GLN A 9 6.65 -17.08 -4.30
N SER A 10 6.57 -16.17 -3.33
CA SER A 10 6.22 -16.52 -1.95
C SER A 10 4.70 -16.65 -1.86
N MET A 11 4.21 -17.87 -1.65
CA MET A 11 2.84 -18.11 -1.21
C MET A 11 2.92 -18.22 0.31
N GLY A 12 2.30 -17.29 1.04
CA GLY A 12 2.35 -17.23 2.50
C GLY A 12 2.16 -18.60 3.15
N ALA A 13 2.86 -18.85 4.26
CA ALA A 13 2.78 -20.12 4.94
C ALA A 13 1.34 -20.38 5.42
N ILE A 14 0.81 -21.57 5.12
CA ILE A 14 -0.55 -21.96 5.54
C ILE A 14 -0.64 -21.82 7.07
N GLY A 15 -1.59 -21.00 7.54
CA GLY A 15 -1.84 -20.79 8.96
C GLY A 15 -1.12 -19.61 9.59
N THR A 16 -0.38 -18.80 8.82
CA THR A 16 0.19 -17.53 9.31
C THR A 16 -0.32 -16.37 8.46
N SER A 17 -0.92 -15.35 9.09
CA SER A 17 -1.35 -14.12 8.41
C SER A 17 -0.30 -13.00 8.50
N ALA A 18 0.80 -13.25 9.20
CA ALA A 18 1.82 -12.24 9.48
C ALA A 18 2.48 -11.72 8.20
N ASP A 19 2.74 -12.60 7.22
CA ASP A 19 3.32 -12.23 5.93
C ASP A 19 2.42 -11.29 5.10
N ASN A 20 1.10 -11.45 5.20
CA ASN A 20 0.14 -10.59 4.49
C ASN A 20 -0.32 -9.37 5.31
N SER A 21 -0.13 -9.39 6.63
CA SER A 21 -0.68 -8.38 7.54
C SER A 21 -0.28 -6.93 7.20
N LEU A 22 0.95 -6.74 6.71
CA LEU A 22 1.42 -5.42 6.25
C LEU A 22 0.68 -4.98 4.99
N ALA A 23 0.51 -5.87 4.01
CA ALA A 23 -0.25 -5.58 2.79
C ALA A 23 -1.73 -5.32 3.10
N GLU A 24 -2.32 -6.05 4.04
CA GLU A 24 -3.71 -5.86 4.49
C GLU A 24 -3.89 -4.51 5.18
N SER A 25 -3.00 -4.15 6.11
CA SER A 25 -3.07 -2.86 6.80
C SER A 25 -2.88 -1.66 5.86
N PHE A 26 -2.00 -1.80 4.86
CA PHE A 26 -1.83 -0.84 3.77
C PHE A 26 -3.13 -0.68 2.96
N ASN A 27 -3.68 -1.79 2.47
CA ASN A 27 -4.88 -1.79 1.64
C ASN A 27 -6.11 -1.28 2.41
N ALA A 28 -6.22 -1.59 3.71
CA ALA A 28 -7.28 -1.07 4.57
C ALA A 28 -7.17 0.46 4.73
N SER A 29 -5.96 0.97 4.96
CA SER A 29 -5.71 2.42 5.07
C SER A 29 -6.02 3.15 3.76
N LEU A 30 -5.58 2.60 2.63
CA LEU A 30 -5.88 3.13 1.30
C LEU A 30 -7.38 3.24 1.08
N LYS A 31 -8.12 2.13 1.25
CA LYS A 31 -9.57 2.11 1.00
C LYS A 31 -10.30 3.09 1.91
N ARG A 32 -9.98 3.08 3.22
CA ARG A 32 -10.62 3.97 4.20
C ARG A 32 -10.42 5.44 3.86
N GLU A 33 -9.19 5.83 3.56
CA GLU A 33 -8.86 7.25 3.35
C GLU A 33 -9.24 7.78 1.97
N VAL A 34 -9.25 6.92 0.95
CA VAL A 34 -9.59 7.30 -0.43
C VAL A 34 -11.10 7.22 -0.69
N LEU A 35 -11.79 6.18 -0.22
CA LEU A 35 -13.24 6.07 -0.39
C LEU A 35 -14.02 6.93 0.60
N GLN A 36 -13.48 7.19 1.81
CA GLN A 36 -14.14 8.01 2.82
C GLN A 36 -15.58 7.57 3.10
N ASP A 37 -15.76 6.26 3.31
CA ASP A 37 -17.05 5.60 3.55
C ASP A 37 -18.03 5.60 2.36
N GLU A 38 -17.64 6.12 1.19
CA GLU A 38 -18.41 5.94 -0.05
C GLU A 38 -18.37 4.48 -0.52
N PRO A 39 -19.51 3.93 -0.99
CA PRO A 39 -19.58 2.54 -1.42
C PRO A 39 -18.83 2.29 -2.74
N VAL A 40 -18.72 3.30 -3.61
CA VAL A 40 -18.09 3.19 -4.93
C VAL A 40 -17.49 4.52 -5.39
N PHE A 41 -16.56 4.44 -6.34
CA PHE A 41 -16.08 5.62 -7.05
C PHE A 41 -17.07 6.07 -8.14
N PRO A 42 -17.25 7.38 -8.37
CA PRO A 42 -18.10 7.89 -9.45
C PRO A 42 -17.62 7.50 -10.85
N SER A 43 -16.32 7.28 -11.03
CA SER A 43 -15.74 6.79 -12.29
C SER A 43 -14.35 6.18 -12.06
N GLN A 44 -13.89 5.40 -13.05
CA GLN A 44 -12.53 4.85 -13.06
C GLN A 44 -11.46 5.96 -13.07
N LEU A 45 -11.71 7.09 -13.74
CA LEU A 45 -10.77 8.20 -13.80
C LEU A 45 -10.56 8.84 -12.42
N VAL A 46 -11.65 9.08 -11.69
CA VAL A 46 -11.61 9.62 -10.32
C VAL A 46 -10.86 8.67 -9.39
N CYS A 47 -11.21 7.38 -9.43
CA CYS A 47 -10.51 6.34 -8.68
C CYS A 47 -8.98 6.37 -8.92
N ARG A 48 -8.56 6.33 -10.19
CA ARG A 48 -7.13 6.34 -10.54
C ARG A 48 -6.41 7.59 -10.03
N ARG A 49 -7.01 8.77 -10.20
CA ARG A 49 -6.42 10.04 -9.75
C ARG A 49 -6.26 10.07 -8.24
N ASP A 50 -7.29 9.69 -7.51
CA ASP A 50 -7.32 9.82 -6.06
C ASP A 50 -6.43 8.78 -5.40
N VAL A 51 -6.42 7.54 -5.92
CA VAL A 51 -5.45 6.50 -5.52
C VAL A 51 -4.01 6.94 -5.82
N PHE A 52 -3.73 7.48 -7.01
CA PHE A 52 -2.38 7.94 -7.37
C PHE A 52 -1.89 9.07 -6.45
N ARG A 53 -2.76 10.05 -6.18
CA ARG A 53 -2.49 11.13 -5.23
C ARG A 53 -2.21 10.58 -3.83
N TRP A 54 -3.00 9.62 -3.38
CA TRP A 54 -2.82 8.98 -2.07
C TRP A 54 -1.49 8.23 -1.99
N CYS A 55 -1.16 7.39 -2.98
CA CYS A 55 0.11 6.65 -3.03
C CYS A 55 1.31 7.59 -3.02
N THR A 56 1.24 8.69 -3.78
CA THR A 56 2.30 9.71 -3.80
C THR A 56 2.50 10.31 -2.41
N ARG A 57 1.41 10.70 -1.72
CA ARG A 57 1.48 11.24 -0.36
C ARG A 57 2.00 10.19 0.64
N TYR A 58 1.55 8.94 0.53
CA TYR A 58 1.97 7.84 1.39
C TYR A 58 3.48 7.68 1.35
N ASN A 59 4.07 7.59 0.16
CA ASN A 59 5.50 7.34 -0.02
C ASN A 59 6.37 8.57 0.28
N THR A 60 5.90 9.79 0.01
CA THR A 60 6.75 11.00 0.06
C THR A 60 6.55 11.89 1.28
N LYS A 61 5.39 11.80 1.96
CA LYS A 61 5.00 12.76 3.02
C LYS A 61 4.44 12.12 4.28
N ARG A 62 3.78 10.96 4.19
CA ARG A 62 3.17 10.32 5.37
C ARG A 62 4.25 9.86 6.33
N LEU A 63 4.12 10.20 7.61
CA LEU A 63 5.07 9.77 8.64
C LEU A 63 4.55 8.50 9.30
N HIS A 64 5.44 7.54 9.53
CA HIS A 64 5.10 6.27 10.16
C HIS A 64 5.84 6.14 11.49
N SER A 65 5.13 5.83 12.57
CA SER A 65 5.74 5.66 13.90
C SER A 65 6.82 4.58 13.90
N TRP A 66 6.58 3.49 13.16
CA TRP A 66 7.52 2.38 13.02
C TRP A 66 8.87 2.79 12.39
N SER A 67 8.89 3.77 11.48
CA SER A 67 10.11 4.24 10.81
C SER A 67 10.78 5.44 11.51
N GLY A 68 10.40 5.72 12.76
CA GLY A 68 10.88 6.89 13.50
C GLY A 68 10.27 8.20 12.98
N TYR A 69 8.99 8.17 12.61
CA TYR A 69 8.27 9.32 12.03
C TYR A 69 8.90 9.82 10.74
N ARG A 70 9.34 8.91 9.87
CA ARG A 70 9.83 9.22 8.52
C ARG A 70 8.85 8.74 7.46
N SER A 71 8.91 9.35 6.27
CA SER A 71 8.22 8.81 5.11
C SER A 71 8.91 7.56 4.57
N PRO A 72 8.19 6.64 3.91
CA PRO A 72 8.80 5.45 3.31
C PRO A 72 10.02 5.79 2.45
N ASN A 73 9.90 6.77 1.56
CA ASN A 73 11.03 7.18 0.72
C ASN A 73 12.21 7.74 1.54
N ALA A 74 11.94 8.48 2.61
CA ALA A 74 13.00 9.01 3.48
C ALA A 74 13.63 7.93 4.38
N PHE A 75 12.92 6.83 4.65
CA PHE A 75 13.45 5.69 5.38
C PHE A 75 14.36 4.84 4.49
N GLU A 76 13.96 4.58 3.25
CA GLU A 76 14.74 3.78 2.28
C GLU A 76 15.97 4.53 1.70
N ALA A 77 15.95 5.86 1.69
CA ALA A 77 17.06 6.69 1.20
C ALA A 77 18.15 6.95 2.27
N ALA A 78 17.93 6.53 3.51
CA ALA A 78 18.83 6.74 4.64
C ALA A 78 19.68 5.48 4.91
#